data_AF-A0A535A4A7-F1
#
_entry.id   AF-A0A535A4A7-F1
#
_cell.length_a   1.000
_cell.length_b   1.000
_cell.length_c   1.000
_cell.angle_alpha   90.00
_cell.angle_beta   90.00
_cell.angle_gamma   90.00
#
_symmetry.space_group_name_H-M   'P 1'
#
loop_
_entity.id
_entity.type
_entity.pdbx_description
1 polymer ?
#
loop_
_entity_poly.entity_id
_entity_poly.type
_entity_poly.pdbx_seq_one_letter_code
_entity_poly.pdbx_strand_id
1 'polypeptide(L)'
;MQDRPTARELLTAVREFLEADVVPALDGVTRFHARVAANVLAIVEREMASEEQSLLAEWERLAHLLRVDGEPPARLDSLRTAVRGLTESLVRRIREGETDREPFGRAVREHVRETVREKLRVTNPRYLGG
;
A
#
# COMPACT_ATOMS: atom_id res chain seq x y z
N MET A 1 20.25 -12.16 -23.16
CA MET A 1 19.06 -11.93 -22.33
C MET A 1 18.78 -10.44 -22.42
N GLN A 2 17.71 -10.02 -23.10
CA GLN A 2 17.34 -8.60 -23.11
C GLN A 2 16.67 -8.29 -21.78
N ASP A 3 17.33 -7.53 -20.91
CA ASP A 3 16.67 -6.93 -19.76
C ASP A 3 15.66 -5.91 -20.29
N ARG A 4 14.38 -6.24 -20.13
CA ARG A 4 13.31 -5.27 -20.34
C ARG A 4 13.19 -4.44 -19.05
N PRO A 5 13.00 -3.12 -19.18
CA PRO A 5 12.80 -2.29 -18.01
C PRO A 5 11.58 -2.77 -17.22
N THR A 6 11.73 -2.77 -15.91
CA THR A 6 10.65 -3.05 -14.96
C THR A 6 9.59 -1.96 -15.04
N ALA A 7 8.36 -2.28 -14.61
CA ALA A 7 7.30 -1.28 -14.53
C ALA A 7 7.70 -0.06 -13.67
N ARG A 8 8.48 -0.28 -12.61
CA ARG A 8 9.02 0.80 -11.76
C ARG A 8 9.95 1.72 -12.53
N GLU A 9 10.90 1.16 -13.30
CA GLU A 9 11.84 1.95 -14.11
C GLU A 9 11.12 2.74 -15.21
N LEU A 10 10.09 2.15 -15.82
CA LEU A 10 9.25 2.85 -16.79
C LEU A 10 8.50 4.03 -16.17
N LEU A 11 7.93 3.85 -14.98
CA LEU A 11 7.23 4.93 -14.26
C LEU A 11 8.19 6.05 -13.84
N THR A 12 9.38 5.69 -13.33
CA THR A 12 10.42 6.65 -12.97
C THR A 12 10.84 7.48 -14.19
N ALA A 13 11.10 6.84 -15.34
CA ALA A 13 11.47 7.55 -16.56
C ALA A 13 10.39 8.53 -17.03
N VAL A 14 9.11 8.13 -16.96
CA VAL A 14 7.98 9.02 -17.32
C VAL A 14 7.88 10.19 -16.35
N ARG A 15 8.02 9.95 -15.04
CA ARG A 15 7.98 11.00 -14.02
C ARG A 15 9.11 12.01 -14.23
N GLU A 16 10.33 11.54 -14.45
CA GLU A 16 11.50 12.40 -14.68
C GLU A 16 11.30 13.29 -15.91
N PHE A 17 10.81 12.74 -17.02
CA PHE A 17 10.46 13.51 -18.21
C PHE A 17 9.37 14.57 -17.92
N LEU A 18 8.33 14.21 -17.17
CA LEU A 18 7.30 15.18 -16.80
C LEU A 18 7.88 16.33 -15.97
N GLU A 19 8.74 16.04 -15.00
CA GLU A 19 9.34 17.02 -14.09
C GLU A 19 10.38 17.91 -14.78
N ALA A 20 11.25 17.32 -15.60
CA ALA A 20 12.39 18.00 -16.22
C ALA A 20 12.02 18.76 -17.50
N ASP A 21 11.15 18.22 -18.34
CA ASP A 21 10.87 18.75 -19.68
C ASP A 21 9.47 19.34 -19.78
N VAL A 22 8.45 18.61 -19.34
CA VAL A 22 7.04 18.98 -19.61
C VAL A 22 6.55 20.09 -18.69
N VAL A 23 6.78 19.98 -17.38
CA VAL A 23 6.33 20.98 -16.40
C VAL A 23 6.93 22.37 -16.66
N PRO A 24 8.25 22.51 -16.95
CA PRO A 24 8.83 23.82 -17.27
C PRO A 24 8.33 24.43 -18.59
N ALA A 25 7.94 23.60 -19.56
CA ALA A 25 7.50 24.04 -20.89
C ALA A 25 6.01 24.43 -21.00
N LEU A 26 5.19 24.08 -20.00
CA LEU A 26 3.74 24.39 -19.99
C LEU A 26 3.44 25.59 -19.11
N ASP A 27 2.25 26.18 -19.21
CA ASP A 27 1.78 27.27 -18.33
C ASP A 27 0.36 27.03 -17.79
N GLY A 28 -0.04 27.85 -16.81
CA GLY A 28 -1.40 27.90 -16.28
C GLY A 28 -1.91 26.55 -15.72
N VAL A 29 -3.15 26.22 -16.05
CA VAL A 29 -3.83 24.99 -15.60
C VAL A 29 -3.12 23.72 -16.10
N THR A 30 -2.57 23.75 -17.32
CA THR A 30 -1.89 22.59 -17.90
C THR A 30 -0.58 22.27 -17.16
N ARG A 31 0.20 23.30 -16.78
CA ARG A 31 1.38 23.12 -15.91
C ARG A 31 0.98 22.51 -14.57
N PHE A 32 -0.14 22.95 -13.99
CA PHE A 32 -0.65 22.39 -12.74
C PHE A 32 -0.99 20.89 -12.89
N HIS A 33 -1.74 20.51 -13.92
CA HIS A 33 -2.07 19.09 -14.16
C HIS A 33 -0.83 18.22 -14.40
N ALA A 34 0.18 18.72 -15.13
CA ALA A 34 1.44 18.00 -15.32
C ALA A 34 2.17 17.73 -14.00
N ARG A 35 2.18 18.71 -13.08
CA ARG A 35 2.73 18.52 -11.72
C ARG A 35 1.93 17.50 -10.91
N VAL A 36 0.60 17.53 -11.01
CA VAL A 36 -0.26 16.53 -10.36
C VAL A 36 0.05 15.13 -10.89
N ALA A 37 0.19 14.96 -12.20
CA ALA A 37 0.55 13.68 -12.81
C ALA A 37 1.92 13.17 -12.31
N ALA A 38 2.95 14.02 -12.31
CA ALA A 38 4.27 13.65 -11.77
C ALA A 38 4.19 13.23 -10.30
N ASN A 39 3.43 13.96 -9.47
CA ASN A 39 3.22 13.60 -8.06
C ASN A 39 2.49 12.27 -7.90
N VAL A 40 1.48 11.98 -8.72
CA VAL A 40 0.77 10.69 -8.71
C VAL A 40 1.71 9.56 -9.08
N LEU A 41 2.55 9.72 -10.11
CA LEU A 41 3.58 8.73 -10.44
C LEU A 41 4.55 8.49 -9.28
N ALA A 42 4.97 9.56 -8.60
CA ALA A 42 5.84 9.45 -7.41
C ALA A 42 5.16 8.66 -6.28
N ILE A 43 3.85 8.80 -6.10
CA ILE A 43 3.08 8.01 -5.12
C ILE A 43 3.08 6.53 -5.53
N VAL A 44 2.75 6.23 -6.78
CA VAL A 44 2.73 4.85 -7.29
C VAL A 44 4.10 4.17 -7.16
N GLU A 45 5.19 4.88 -7.47
CA GLU A 45 6.55 4.37 -7.28
C GLU A 45 6.83 3.98 -5.82
N ARG A 46 6.42 4.82 -4.85
CA ARG A 46 6.56 4.51 -3.43
C ARG A 46 5.68 3.34 -3.00
N GLU A 47 4.44 3.27 -3.50
CA GLU A 47 3.55 2.14 -3.24
C GLU A 47 4.17 0.83 -3.70
N MET A 48 4.66 0.77 -4.93
CA MET A 48 5.33 -0.41 -5.47
C MET A 48 6.60 -0.79 -4.68
N ALA A 49 7.38 0.19 -4.25
CA ALA A 49 8.60 -0.06 -3.47
C ALA A 49 8.31 -0.61 -2.06
N SER A 50 7.17 -0.24 -1.47
CA SER A 50 6.78 -0.62 -0.11
C SER A 50 5.83 -1.83 -0.04
N GLU A 51 5.34 -2.31 -1.18
CA GLU A 51 4.21 -3.25 -1.24
C GLU A 51 4.50 -4.56 -0.53
N GLU A 52 5.63 -5.20 -0.84
CA GLU A 52 5.97 -6.50 -0.28
C GLU A 52 6.12 -6.44 1.25
N GLN A 53 6.83 -5.43 1.75
CA GLN A 53 7.00 -5.22 3.19
C GLN A 53 5.67 -4.90 3.88
N SER A 54 4.81 -4.10 3.24
CA SER A 54 3.47 -3.78 3.77
C SER A 54 2.60 -5.03 3.87
N LEU A 55 2.62 -5.88 2.83
CA LEU A 55 1.86 -7.12 2.80
C LEU A 55 2.37 -8.14 3.82
N LEU A 56 3.69 -8.24 4.03
CA LEU A 56 4.26 -9.12 5.04
C LEU A 56 3.81 -8.68 6.45
N ALA A 57 3.94 -7.39 6.75
CA ALA A 57 3.51 -6.84 8.04
C ALA A 57 2.00 -7.02 8.27
N GLU A 58 1.17 -6.80 7.24
CA GLU A 58 -0.27 -7.03 7.31
C GLU A 58 -0.61 -8.51 7.52
N TRP A 59 0.08 -9.41 6.81
CA TRP A 59 -0.07 -10.86 6.97
C TRP A 59 0.21 -11.28 8.41
N GLU A 60 1.33 -10.85 8.99
CA GLU A 60 1.72 -11.19 10.36
C GLU A 60 0.68 -10.74 11.38
N ARG A 61 0.20 -9.49 11.25
CA ARG A 61 -0.85 -8.96 12.13
C ARG A 61 -2.16 -9.71 11.98
N LEU A 62 -2.57 -10.04 10.76
CA LEU A 62 -3.81 -10.78 10.50
C LEU A 62 -3.71 -12.23 10.99
N ALA A 63 -2.58 -12.90 10.76
CA ALA A 63 -2.32 -14.26 11.23
C ALA A 63 -2.40 -14.32 12.76
N HIS A 64 -1.74 -13.38 13.45
CA HIS A 64 -1.83 -13.26 14.90
C HIS A 64 -3.27 -12.97 15.38
N LEU A 65 -3.96 -12.00 14.76
CA LEU A 65 -5.33 -11.61 15.11
C LEU A 65 -6.33 -12.76 14.94
N LEU A 66 -6.19 -13.53 13.86
CA LEU A 66 -7.12 -14.62 13.51
C LEU A 66 -6.71 -15.98 14.08
N ARG A 67 -5.52 -16.06 14.71
CA ARG A 67 -4.87 -17.27 15.22
C ARG A 67 -4.65 -18.31 14.11
N VAL A 68 -4.05 -17.85 13.02
CA VAL A 68 -3.63 -18.70 11.90
C VAL A 68 -2.15 -19.01 12.08
N ASP A 69 -1.82 -20.30 12.16
CA ASP A 69 -0.44 -20.78 12.22
C ASP A 69 0.15 -20.87 10.82
N GLY A 70 1.47 -20.65 10.70
CA GLY A 70 2.22 -20.81 9.46
C GLY A 70 3.23 -19.69 9.21
N GLU A 71 3.77 -19.67 8.00
CA GLU A 71 4.68 -18.64 7.50
C GLU A 71 4.05 -17.93 6.29
N PRO A 72 4.41 -16.65 6.03
CA PRO A 72 3.90 -15.93 4.86
C PRO A 72 4.39 -16.60 3.56
N PRO A 73 3.57 -16.62 2.49
CA PRO A 73 4.01 -17.11 1.20
C PRO A 73 5.20 -16.30 0.65
N ALA A 74 6.23 -16.98 0.13
CA ALA A 74 7.45 -16.34 -0.37
C ALA A 74 7.28 -15.55 -1.68
N ARG A 75 6.19 -15.78 -2.43
CA ARG A 75 5.93 -15.04 -3.69
C ARG A 75 4.92 -13.93 -3.43
N LEU A 76 5.22 -12.73 -3.93
CA LEU A 76 4.37 -11.55 -3.77
C LEU A 76 2.90 -11.80 -4.17
N ASP A 77 2.65 -12.46 -5.31
CA ASP A 77 1.28 -12.77 -5.74
C ASP A 77 0.55 -13.72 -4.78
N SER A 78 1.27 -14.72 -4.26
CA SER A 78 0.71 -15.65 -3.29
C SER A 78 0.47 -14.97 -1.94
N LEU A 79 1.35 -14.06 -1.55
CA LEU A 79 1.20 -13.24 -0.35
C LEU A 79 -0.04 -12.32 -0.46
N ARG A 80 -0.24 -11.64 -1.60
CA ARG A 80 -1.44 -10.85 -1.89
C ARG A 80 -2.71 -11.68 -1.72
N THR A 81 -2.74 -12.89 -2.27
CA THR A 81 -3.89 -13.80 -2.15
C THR A 81 -4.12 -14.23 -0.71
N ALA A 82 -3.05 -14.55 0.04
CA ALA A 82 -3.16 -14.95 1.43
C ALA A 82 -3.70 -13.82 2.33
N VAL A 83 -3.14 -12.61 2.21
CA VAL A 83 -3.62 -11.42 2.94
C VAL A 83 -5.10 -11.18 2.64
N ARG A 84 -5.51 -11.25 1.37
CA ARG A 84 -6.92 -11.11 0.99
C ARG A 84 -7.82 -12.14 1.68
N GLY A 85 -7.44 -13.42 1.69
CA GLY A 85 -8.22 -14.47 2.34
C GLY A 85 -8.33 -14.30 3.87
N LEU A 86 -7.26 -13.82 4.52
CA LEU A 86 -7.30 -13.46 5.94
C LEU A 86 -8.24 -12.27 6.20
N THR A 87 -8.17 -11.23 5.37
CA THR A 87 -9.07 -10.07 5.46
C THR A 87 -10.53 -10.47 5.25
N GLU A 88 -10.84 -11.34 4.29
CA GLU A 88 -12.19 -11.88 4.09
C GLU A 88 -12.67 -12.66 5.32
N SER A 89 -11.79 -13.43 5.94
CA SER A 89 -12.09 -14.14 7.19
C SER A 89 -12.38 -13.18 8.34
N LEU A 90 -11.61 -12.09 8.48
CA LEU A 90 -11.85 -11.05 9.46
C LEU A 90 -13.19 -10.34 9.22
N VAL A 91 -13.50 -9.98 7.96
CA VAL A 91 -14.78 -9.36 7.58
C VAL A 91 -15.95 -10.27 7.94
N ARG A 92 -15.83 -11.58 7.73
CA ARG A 92 -16.85 -12.54 8.14
C ARG A 92 -17.08 -12.51 9.65
N ARG A 93 -16.02 -12.59 10.47
CA ARG A 93 -16.14 -12.52 11.95
C ARG A 93 -16.74 -11.20 12.43
N ILE A 94 -16.41 -10.08 11.78
CA ILE A 94 -17.03 -8.78 12.06
C ILE A 94 -18.54 -8.83 11.81
N ARG A 95 -18.97 -9.38 10.67
CA ARG A 95 -20.40 -9.49 10.31
C ARG A 95 -21.16 -10.44 11.24
N GLU A 96 -20.48 -11.44 11.79
CA GLU A 96 -21.02 -12.38 12.78
C GLU A 96 -21.10 -11.77 14.20
N GLY A 97 -20.66 -10.52 14.39
CA GLY A 97 -20.72 -9.81 15.67
C GLY A 97 -19.63 -10.22 16.67
N GLU A 98 -18.61 -10.97 16.23
CA GLU A 98 -17.53 -11.40 17.12
C GLU A 98 -16.72 -10.22 17.67
N THR A 99 -16.70 -9.09 16.96
CA THR A 99 -15.99 -7.87 17.37
C THR A 99 -16.70 -7.03 18.42
N ASP A 100 -17.96 -7.35 18.73
CA ASP A 100 -18.70 -6.65 19.79
C ASP A 100 -18.18 -7.03 21.19
N ARG A 101 -17.41 -8.11 21.26
CA ARG A 101 -16.83 -8.64 22.50
C ARG A 101 -15.34 -8.31 22.60
N GLU A 102 -14.94 -7.95 23.80
CA GLU A 102 -13.53 -7.80 24.16
C GLU A 102 -12.91 -9.17 24.50
N PRO A 103 -11.59 -9.38 24.29
CA PRO A 103 -10.59 -8.40 23.79
C PRO A 103 -10.52 -8.30 22.26
N PHE A 104 -11.27 -9.11 21.52
CA PHE A 104 -11.15 -9.21 20.06
C PHE A 104 -11.50 -7.91 19.35
N GLY A 105 -12.59 -7.24 19.73
CA GLY A 105 -12.98 -5.95 19.15
C GLY A 105 -11.90 -4.89 19.21
N ARG A 106 -11.18 -4.78 20.34
CA ARG A 106 -10.02 -3.88 20.48
C ARG A 106 -8.88 -4.24 19.54
N ALA A 107 -8.53 -5.53 19.46
CA ALA A 107 -7.45 -5.99 18.60
C ALA A 107 -7.75 -5.69 17.12
N VAL A 108 -9.01 -5.83 16.69
CA VAL A 108 -9.43 -5.44 15.33
C VAL A 108 -9.27 -3.93 15.10
N ARG A 109 -9.71 -3.09 16.05
CA ARG A 109 -9.57 -1.62 15.92
C ARG A 109 -8.10 -1.19 15.88
N GLU A 110 -7.23 -1.87 16.62
CA GLU A 110 -5.79 -1.63 16.59
C GLU A 110 -5.18 -2.02 15.24
N HIS A 111 -5.51 -3.20 14.73
CA HIS A 111 -5.11 -3.65 13.40
C HIS A 111 -5.50 -2.64 12.31
N VAL A 112 -6.78 -2.22 12.26
CA VAL A 112 -7.26 -1.24 11.27
C VAL A 112 -6.50 0.08 11.39
N ARG A 113 -6.25 0.55 12.62
CA ARG A 113 -5.50 1.79 12.84
C ARG A 113 -4.08 1.70 12.29
N GLU A 114 -3.39 0.58 12.52
CA GLU A 114 -2.03 0.41 12.01
C GLU A 114 -1.98 0.29 10.49
N THR A 115 -2.90 -0.48 9.89
CA THR A 115 -3.02 -0.56 8.42
C THR A 115 -3.27 0.81 7.77
N VAL A 116 -4.08 1.68 8.41
CA VAL A 116 -4.28 3.06 7.93
C VAL A 116 -3.01 3.89 8.08
N ARG A 117 -2.28 3.79 9.20
CA ARG A 117 -1.02 4.52 9.39
C ARG A 117 0.01 4.14 8.33
N GLU A 118 0.17 2.85 8.04
CA GLU A 118 1.09 2.37 7.01
C GLU A 118 0.74 2.94 5.62
N LYS A 119 -0.54 2.88 5.23
CA LYS A 119 -1.00 3.48 3.96
C LYS A 119 -0.72 4.99 3.89
N LEU A 120 -0.88 5.71 5.00
CA LEU A 120 -0.56 7.14 5.07
C LEU A 120 0.95 7.41 4.98
N ARG A 121 1.82 6.57 5.54
CA ARG A 121 3.29 6.70 5.40
C ARG A 121 3.71 6.69 3.93
N VAL A 122 3.07 5.84 3.13
CA VAL A 122 3.40 5.67 1.70
C VAL A 122 2.84 6.82 0.85
N THR A 123 1.56 7.14 1.04
CA THR A 123 0.83 8.11 0.21
C THR A 123 1.13 9.56 0.60
N ASN A 124 1.29 9.84 1.90
CA ASN A 124 1.53 11.19 2.41
C ASN A 124 2.45 11.17 3.65
N PRO A 125 3.78 10.97 3.47
CA PRO A 125 4.73 10.85 4.57
C PRO A 125 4.78 12.09 5.49
N ARG A 126 4.37 13.27 5.01
CA ARG A 126 4.30 14.50 5.81
C ARG A 126 3.20 14.48 6.87
N TYR A 127 2.19 13.61 6.75
CA TYR A 127 1.04 13.56 7.66
C TYR A 127 1.34 12.88 9.01
N LEU A 128 2.49 12.22 9.13
CA LEU A 128 2.88 11.44 10.31
C LEU A 128 4.10 12.00 11.05
N GLY A 129 4.66 13.12 10.58
CA GLY A 129 5.80 13.82 11.19
C GLY A 129 5.40 15.08 11.97
N GLY A 130 4.18 15.10 12.52
CA GLY A 130 3.70 16.18 13.40
C GLY A 130 4.09 15.97 14.85
#